data_AF-A0A2A2GES5-F1
#
_entry.id   AF-A0A2A2GES5-F1
#
_cell.length_a   1.000
_cell.length_b   1.000
_cell.length_c   1.000
_cell.angle_alpha   90.00
_cell.angle_beta   90.00
_cell.angle_gamma   90.00
#
_symmetry.space_group_name_H-M   'P 1'
#
loop_
_entity.id
_entity.type
_entity.pdbx_description
1 polymer ?
#
loop_
_entity_poly.entity_id
_entity_poly.type
_entity_poly.pdbx_seq_one_letter_code
_entity_poly.pdbx_strand_id
1 'polypeptide(L)'
;MSVPTEITKLEIEEEIRAAEAWAKRHEIPFEWLEERLELQVVFTQPVSNDLYYLQGLFDDYREIPPRWIFTDSSWSDQVKKQNFPKGESTPFGSSIFHSNGVICAPFNRLAYNDYNGPHSNWGSPAQWLNAARDKIVADTMGDMLSAIHRDFKFTRTRLS
;
A
#
# COMPACT_ATOMS: atom_id res chain seq x y z
N MET A 1 -3.09 -12.89 -17.97
CA MET A 1 -2.91 -14.27 -17.47
C MET A 1 -2.47 -14.14 -16.03
N SER A 2 -2.88 -15.01 -15.11
CA SER A 2 -2.41 -14.92 -13.73
C SER A 2 -0.97 -15.41 -13.62
N VAL A 3 -0.14 -14.76 -12.82
CA VAL A 3 1.22 -15.22 -12.53
C VAL A 3 1.12 -16.44 -11.62
N PRO A 4 1.85 -17.55 -11.89
CA PRO A 4 1.87 -18.67 -10.97
C PRO A 4 2.39 -18.25 -9.59
N THR A 5 1.72 -18.66 -8.51
CA THR A 5 2.07 -18.33 -7.12
C THR A 5 3.55 -18.51 -6.79
N GLU A 6 4.17 -19.58 -7.28
CA GLU A 6 5.58 -19.87 -7.03
C GLU A 6 6.53 -18.84 -7.66
N ILE A 7 6.16 -18.27 -8.80
CA ILE A 7 6.93 -17.19 -9.43
C ILE A 7 6.82 -15.92 -8.57
N THR A 8 5.61 -15.60 -8.12
CA THR A 8 5.40 -14.46 -7.21
C THR A 8 6.18 -14.60 -5.91
N LYS A 9 6.20 -15.80 -5.30
CA LYS A 9 6.99 -16.07 -4.08
C LYS A 9 8.48 -15.80 -4.31
N LEU A 10 9.04 -16.28 -5.43
CA LEU A 10 10.44 -16.06 -5.78
C LEU A 10 10.76 -14.58 -6.01
N GLU A 11 9.88 -13.84 -6.67
CA GLU A 11 10.08 -12.41 -6.92
C GLU A 11 10.04 -11.57 -5.65
N ILE A 12 9.25 -11.99 -4.65
CA ILE A 12 9.00 -11.23 -3.44
C ILE A 12 10.02 -11.54 -2.32
N GLU A 13 10.69 -12.69 -2.36
CA GLU A 13 11.50 -13.19 -1.24
C GLU A 13 12.52 -12.16 -0.72
N GLU A 14 13.28 -11.52 -1.61
CA GLU A 14 14.25 -10.48 -1.21
C GLU A 14 13.56 -9.20 -0.73
N GLU A 15 12.42 -8.83 -1.33
CA GLU A 15 11.67 -7.64 -0.98
C GLU A 15 11.01 -7.75 0.41
N ILE A 16 10.53 -8.92 0.81
CA ILE A 16 10.01 -9.15 2.17
C ILE A 16 11.10 -8.94 3.19
N ARG A 17 12.30 -9.49 2.98
CA ARG A 17 13.41 -9.32 3.94
C ARG A 17 13.77 -7.85 4.11
N ALA A 18 13.75 -7.08 3.01
CA ALA A 18 13.97 -5.64 3.05
C ALA A 18 12.83 -4.90 3.78
N ALA A 19 11.57 -5.29 3.54
CA ALA A 19 10.39 -4.73 4.17
C ALA A 19 10.33 -5.03 5.68
N GLU A 20 10.67 -6.25 6.09
CA GLU A 20 10.77 -6.67 7.49
C GLU A 20 11.88 -5.87 8.20
N ALA A 21 13.06 -5.74 7.57
CA ALA A 21 14.14 -4.94 8.11
C ALA A 21 13.74 -3.46 8.25
N TRP A 22 12.97 -2.93 7.29
CA TRP A 22 12.39 -1.59 7.37
C TRP A 22 11.42 -1.47 8.55
N ALA A 23 10.50 -2.43 8.72
CA ALA A 23 9.51 -2.41 9.79
C ALA A 23 10.17 -2.49 11.18
N LYS A 24 11.18 -3.36 11.32
CA LYS A 24 11.99 -3.49 12.54
C LYS A 24 12.69 -2.18 12.92
N ARG A 25 13.26 -1.45 11.95
CA ARG A 25 13.90 -0.14 12.20
C ARG A 25 12.92 0.93 12.68
N HIS A 26 11.64 0.78 12.35
CA HIS A 26 10.59 1.72 12.73
C HIS A 26 9.71 1.23 13.88
N GLU A 27 10.02 0.05 14.46
CA GLU A 27 9.24 -0.58 15.53
C GLU A 27 7.77 -0.80 15.15
N ILE A 28 7.53 -1.15 13.88
CA ILE A 28 6.20 -1.36 13.32
C ILE A 28 5.88 -2.87 13.32
N PRO A 29 4.76 -3.31 13.93
CA PRO A 29 4.28 -4.68 13.80
C PRO A 29 4.09 -5.07 12.33
N PHE A 30 4.67 -6.20 11.96
CA PHE A 30 4.77 -6.71 10.60
C PHE A 30 4.59 -8.22 10.62
N GLU A 31 3.76 -8.75 9.72
CA GLU A 31 3.57 -10.18 9.54
C GLU A 31 3.43 -10.49 8.04
N TRP A 32 4.25 -11.41 7.54
CA TRP A 32 4.14 -11.95 6.20
C TRP A 32 3.49 -13.32 6.23
N LEU A 33 2.46 -13.51 5.41
CA LEU A 33 1.64 -14.71 5.34
C LEU A 33 1.81 -15.32 3.96
N GLU A 34 2.87 -16.12 3.82
CA GLU A 34 3.35 -16.63 2.53
C GLU A 34 2.29 -17.36 1.71
N GLU A 35 1.51 -18.24 2.34
CA GLU A 35 0.46 -19.01 1.67
C GLU A 35 -0.70 -18.14 1.14
N ARG A 36 -0.84 -16.92 1.68
CA ARG A 36 -1.87 -15.96 1.28
C ARG A 36 -1.32 -14.86 0.37
N LEU A 37 0.00 -14.83 0.14
CA LEU A 37 0.69 -13.71 -0.49
C LEU A 37 0.27 -12.37 0.12
N GLU A 38 0.20 -12.33 1.44
CA GLU A 38 -0.39 -11.25 2.21
C GLU A 38 0.61 -10.66 3.20
N LEU A 39 0.71 -9.34 3.21
CA LEU A 39 1.45 -8.59 4.20
C LEU A 39 0.51 -7.83 5.13
N GLN A 40 0.74 -7.94 6.43
CA GLN A 40 0.01 -7.24 7.46
C GLN A 40 0.94 -6.29 8.21
N VAL A 41 0.53 -5.02 8.30
CA VAL A 41 1.29 -3.96 8.97
C VAL A 41 0.36 -3.15 9.85
N VAL A 42 0.77 -2.84 11.08
CA VAL A 42 -0.02 -2.01 12.00
C VAL A 42 0.68 -0.70 12.25
N PHE A 43 0.10 0.41 11.80
CA PHE A 43 0.60 1.74 12.12
C PHE A 43 -0.11 2.33 13.34
N THR A 44 0.63 3.03 14.18
CA THR A 44 0.09 3.79 15.31
C THR A 44 0.12 5.27 14.97
N GLN A 45 -1.04 5.93 15.02
CA GLN A 45 -1.13 7.36 14.75
C GLN A 45 -0.42 8.13 15.89
N PRO A 46 0.53 9.05 15.61
CA PRO A 46 1.42 9.63 16.64
C PRO A 46 0.77 10.52 17.72
N VAL A 47 -0.43 11.04 17.48
CA VAL A 47 -1.12 12.03 18.32
C VAL A 47 -2.25 11.40 19.15
N SER A 48 -3.09 10.56 18.56
CA SER A 48 -4.22 9.87 19.17
C SER A 48 -3.89 8.45 19.64
N ASN A 49 -2.78 7.87 19.17
CA ASN A 49 -2.44 6.45 19.35
C ASN A 49 -3.44 5.46 18.70
N ASP A 50 -4.28 5.94 17.77
CA ASP A 50 -5.19 5.05 17.03
C ASP A 50 -4.41 4.09 16.15
N LEU A 51 -4.86 2.82 16.11
CA LEU A 51 -4.24 1.77 15.31
C LEU A 51 -4.84 1.71 13.90
N TYR A 52 -4.00 1.66 12.88
CA TYR A 52 -4.39 1.52 11.48
C TYR A 52 -3.80 0.22 10.94
N TYR A 53 -4.66 -0.63 10.39
CA TYR A 53 -4.27 -1.93 9.86
C TYR A 53 -4.12 -1.81 8.35
N LEU A 54 -2.90 -1.91 7.86
CA LEU A 54 -2.57 -1.90 6.43
C LEU A 54 -2.32 -3.33 5.98
N GLN A 55 -3.09 -3.76 4.98
CA GLN A 55 -2.95 -5.05 4.30
C GLN A 55 -2.38 -4.82 2.90
N GLY A 56 -1.38 -5.61 2.52
CA GLY A 56 -0.86 -5.72 1.15
C GLY A 56 -1.20 -7.10 0.58
N LEU A 57 -1.88 -7.16 -0.55
CA LEU A 57 -2.18 -8.41 -1.27
C LEU A 57 -1.37 -8.45 -2.57
N PHE A 58 -0.59 -9.51 -2.75
CA PHE A 58 0.44 -9.61 -3.78
C PHE A 58 0.13 -10.64 -4.87
N ASP A 59 -1.14 -11.04 -5.03
CA ASP A 59 -1.57 -11.86 -6.15
C ASP A 59 -1.14 -11.23 -7.50
N ASP A 60 -0.57 -11.99 -8.43
CA ASP A 60 -0.06 -11.50 -9.72
C ASP A 60 1.09 -10.46 -9.65
N TYR A 61 1.71 -10.27 -8.48
CA TYR A 61 2.95 -9.51 -8.37
C TYR A 61 4.10 -10.31 -9.02
N ARG A 62 5.01 -9.68 -9.77
CA ARG A 62 5.21 -8.23 -10.01
C ARG A 62 4.61 -7.71 -11.32
N GLU A 63 3.86 -8.53 -12.05
CA GLU A 63 3.24 -8.18 -13.34
C GLU A 63 2.25 -7.01 -13.20
N ILE A 64 1.49 -6.98 -12.11
CA ILE A 64 0.64 -5.84 -11.71
C ILE A 64 0.97 -5.41 -10.28
N PRO A 65 0.70 -4.15 -9.90
CA PRO A 65 1.00 -3.68 -8.55
C PRO A 65 0.20 -4.47 -7.50
N PRO A 66 0.68 -4.53 -6.25
CA PRO A 66 -0.09 -5.11 -5.16
C PRO A 66 -1.34 -4.28 -4.84
N ARG A 67 -2.27 -4.86 -4.07
CA ARG A 67 -3.39 -4.12 -3.47
C ARG A 67 -3.02 -3.72 -2.06
N TRP A 68 -2.88 -2.42 -1.82
CA TRP A 68 -2.71 -1.85 -0.48
C TRP A 68 -4.04 -1.32 0.04
N ILE A 69 -4.50 -1.87 1.18
CA ILE A 69 -5.83 -1.63 1.74
C ILE A 69 -5.71 -1.30 3.23
N PHE A 70 -6.36 -0.24 3.68
CA PHE A 70 -6.58 -0.05 5.12
C PHE A 70 -7.84 -0.80 5.55
N THR A 71 -7.66 -1.73 6.48
CA THR A 71 -8.68 -2.64 7.02
C THR A 71 -8.94 -2.35 8.51
N ASP A 72 -9.91 -3.05 9.08
CA ASP A 72 -10.04 -3.25 10.52
C ASP A 72 -9.14 -4.41 10.99
N SER A 73 -9.12 -4.67 12.30
CA SER A 73 -8.27 -5.69 12.93
C SER A 73 -8.61 -7.14 12.53
N SER A 74 -9.67 -7.36 11.77
CA SER A 74 -10.00 -8.68 11.22
C SER A 74 -9.28 -9.00 9.91
N TRP A 75 -8.53 -8.04 9.35
CA TRP A 75 -7.81 -8.17 8.09
C TRP A 75 -8.71 -8.51 6.89
N SER A 76 -9.93 -7.97 6.89
CA SER A 76 -10.83 -8.07 5.74
C SER A 76 -10.31 -7.25 4.57
N ASP A 77 -10.34 -7.82 3.37
CA ASP A 77 -10.00 -7.14 2.12
C ASP A 77 -11.07 -6.14 1.65
N GLN A 78 -12.14 -5.93 2.43
CA GLN A 78 -13.19 -4.97 2.14
C GLN A 78 -12.71 -3.54 2.41
N VAL A 79 -12.68 -2.73 1.35
CA VAL A 79 -12.37 -1.31 1.45
C VAL A 79 -13.51 -0.58 2.18
N LYS A 80 -13.22 -0.08 3.38
CA LYS A 80 -14.14 0.76 4.17
C LYS A 80 -13.47 2.11 4.43
N LYS A 81 -14.13 3.20 4.03
CA LYS A 81 -13.60 4.57 4.21
C LYS A 81 -13.23 4.87 5.67
N GLN A 82 -14.06 4.41 6.61
CA GLN A 82 -13.83 4.59 8.04
C GLN A 82 -12.55 3.94 8.57
N ASN A 83 -11.89 3.04 7.84
CA ASN A 83 -10.60 2.47 8.23
C ASN A 83 -9.43 3.28 7.66
N PHE A 84 -9.70 4.08 6.63
CA PHE A 84 -8.71 4.72 5.79
C PHE A 84 -8.24 6.07 6.36
N PRO A 85 -6.93 6.37 6.32
CA PRO A 85 -6.39 7.68 6.69
C PRO A 85 -7.01 8.82 5.90
N LYS A 86 -7.37 9.91 6.58
CA LYS A 86 -7.71 11.15 5.89
C LYS A 86 -6.43 11.80 5.35
N GLY A 87 -6.34 11.94 4.03
CA GLY A 87 -5.26 12.66 3.39
C GLY A 87 -5.24 14.14 3.79
N GLU A 88 -4.05 14.62 4.14
CA GLU A 88 -3.77 16.03 4.45
C GLU A 88 -2.62 16.52 3.54
N SER A 89 -2.44 17.83 3.42
CA SER A 89 -1.25 18.37 2.77
C SER A 89 -0.02 18.00 3.58
N THR A 90 1.02 17.50 2.91
CA THR A 90 2.30 17.14 3.53
C THR A 90 3.38 18.16 3.13
N PRO A 91 4.52 18.23 3.84
CA PRO A 91 5.69 18.97 3.37
C PRO A 91 6.23 18.50 2.01
N PHE A 92 5.77 17.34 1.52
CA PHE A 92 6.16 16.73 0.25
C PHE A 92 5.11 16.95 -0.86
N GLY A 93 4.07 17.74 -0.59
CA GLY A 93 2.96 17.99 -1.51
C GLY A 93 1.65 17.30 -1.08
N SER A 94 0.77 17.04 -2.04
CA SER A 94 -0.49 16.33 -1.80
C SER A 94 -0.24 14.91 -1.30
N SER A 95 -0.97 14.48 -0.27
CA SER A 95 -0.87 13.11 0.25
C SER A 95 -1.35 12.08 -0.78
N ILE A 96 -0.78 10.88 -0.72
CA ILE A 96 -1.25 9.70 -1.45
C ILE A 96 -2.60 9.17 -0.94
N PHE A 97 -3.11 9.62 0.21
CA PHE A 97 -4.40 9.14 0.72
C PHE A 97 -5.56 9.89 0.07
N HIS A 98 -6.22 9.25 -0.90
CA HIS A 98 -7.35 9.84 -1.61
C HIS A 98 -8.64 9.74 -0.79
N SER A 99 -9.53 10.73 -0.93
CA SER A 99 -10.85 10.78 -0.28
C SER A 99 -11.83 9.65 -0.68
N ASN A 100 -11.45 8.83 -1.65
CA ASN A 100 -12.21 7.65 -2.06
C ASN A 100 -11.87 6.41 -1.22
N GLY A 101 -10.90 6.50 -0.30
CA GLY A 101 -10.45 5.36 0.51
C GLY A 101 -9.42 4.50 -0.20
N VAL A 102 -8.55 5.11 -1.00
CA VAL A 102 -7.54 4.43 -1.82
C VAL A 102 -6.20 5.14 -1.74
N ILE A 103 -5.11 4.37 -1.70
CA ILE A 103 -3.75 4.90 -1.87
C ILE A 103 -3.56 5.26 -3.35
N CYS A 104 -3.50 6.55 -3.63
CA CYS A 104 -3.32 7.19 -4.93
C CYS A 104 -1.83 7.18 -5.32
N ALA A 105 -1.31 5.99 -5.61
CA ALA A 105 0.05 5.82 -6.12
C ALA A 105 0.08 4.69 -7.16
N PRO A 106 0.97 4.76 -8.18
CA PRO A 106 1.11 3.71 -9.19
C PRO A 106 1.36 2.31 -8.61
N PHE A 107 2.04 2.23 -7.46
CA PHE A 107 2.28 0.96 -6.78
C PHE A 107 1.05 0.35 -6.08
N ASN A 108 -0.12 1.00 -6.15
CA ASN A 108 -1.36 0.44 -5.63
C ASN A 108 -2.36 0.16 -6.76
N ARG A 109 -2.67 -1.12 -6.96
CA ARG A 109 -3.61 -1.59 -7.99
C ARG A 109 -4.97 -0.89 -7.95
N LEU A 110 -5.47 -0.62 -6.75
CA LEU A 110 -6.78 0.00 -6.56
C LEU A 110 -6.84 1.46 -7.05
N ALA A 111 -5.71 2.08 -7.38
CA ALA A 111 -5.67 3.43 -7.92
C ALA A 111 -6.07 3.50 -9.41
N TYR A 112 -5.98 2.39 -10.14
CA TYR A 112 -6.25 2.32 -11.57
C TYR A 112 -7.74 2.16 -11.87
N ASN A 113 -8.23 2.79 -12.94
CA ASN A 113 -9.64 2.69 -13.36
C ASN A 113 -10.08 1.24 -13.59
N ASP A 114 -9.20 0.37 -14.09
CA ASP A 114 -9.48 -1.06 -14.30
C ASP A 114 -9.96 -1.76 -13.01
N TYR A 115 -9.64 -1.19 -11.84
CA TYR A 115 -10.04 -1.65 -10.52
C TYR A 115 -10.96 -0.66 -9.79
N ASN A 116 -11.72 0.15 -10.53
CA ASN A 116 -12.60 1.21 -10.04
C ASN A 116 -11.88 2.35 -9.29
N GLY A 117 -10.57 2.49 -9.53
CA GLY A 117 -9.76 3.59 -9.01
C GLY A 117 -9.98 4.91 -9.73
N PRO A 118 -9.48 6.03 -9.16
CA PRO A 118 -9.72 7.36 -9.70
C PRO A 118 -8.91 7.70 -10.97
N HIS A 119 -7.95 6.87 -11.39
CA HIS A 119 -7.04 7.20 -12.49
C HIS A 119 -7.28 6.40 -13.76
N SER A 120 -7.96 7.02 -14.72
CA SER A 120 -8.11 6.53 -16.11
C SER A 120 -6.93 6.93 -17.02
N ASN A 121 -6.13 7.92 -16.61
CA ASN A 121 -5.03 8.48 -17.40
C ASN A 121 -3.66 7.83 -17.10
N TRP A 122 -3.62 6.77 -16.28
CA TRP A 122 -2.36 6.12 -15.88
C TRP A 122 -1.95 4.97 -16.81
N GLY A 123 -2.74 4.67 -17.84
CA GLY A 123 -2.50 3.54 -18.73
C GLY A 123 -2.76 2.21 -18.02
N SER A 124 -2.07 1.16 -18.48
CA SER A 124 -2.26 -0.18 -17.93
C SER A 124 -1.57 -0.32 -16.56
N PRO A 125 -2.18 -1.02 -15.60
CA PRO A 125 -1.52 -1.47 -14.36
C PRO A 125 -0.21 -2.22 -14.61
N ALA A 126 -0.07 -2.93 -15.74
CA ALA A 126 1.16 -3.63 -16.10
C ALA A 126 2.37 -2.69 -16.35
N GLN A 127 2.13 -1.38 -16.46
CA GLN A 127 3.16 -0.36 -16.66
C GLN A 127 3.50 0.39 -15.36
N TRP A 128 3.07 -0.09 -14.20
CA TRP A 128 3.17 0.62 -12.92
C TRP A 128 4.60 1.00 -12.53
N LEU A 129 5.59 0.16 -12.85
CA LEU A 129 7.02 0.44 -12.64
C LEU A 129 7.57 1.55 -13.55
N ASN A 130 6.87 1.86 -14.65
CA ASN A 130 7.25 2.89 -15.62
C ASN A 130 6.36 4.15 -15.51
N ALA A 131 5.62 4.28 -14.41
CA ALA A 131 4.76 5.44 -14.20
C ALA A 131 5.59 6.74 -14.24
N ALA A 132 5.00 7.80 -14.80
CA ALA A 132 5.69 9.07 -15.04
C ALA A 132 6.37 9.65 -13.78
N ARG A 133 7.52 10.32 -13.99
CA ARG A 133 8.40 10.85 -12.92
C ARG A 133 7.78 11.93 -12.04
N ASP A 134 6.64 12.48 -12.42
CA ASP A 134 5.86 13.43 -11.62
C ASP A 134 4.96 12.75 -10.57
N LYS A 135 4.96 11.41 -10.53
CA LYS A 135 4.22 10.60 -9.55
C LYS A 135 5.18 10.04 -8.49
N ILE A 136 4.61 9.62 -7.36
CA ILE A 136 5.38 8.87 -6.35
C ILE A 136 5.71 7.49 -6.91
N VAL A 137 7.00 7.22 -7.08
CA VAL A 137 7.54 5.94 -7.53
C VAL A 137 8.04 5.18 -6.30
N ALA A 138 7.63 3.93 -6.17
CA ALA A 138 8.10 3.01 -5.16
C ALA A 138 7.96 1.59 -5.70
N ASP A 139 9.09 1.00 -6.07
CA ASP A 139 9.09 -0.20 -6.88
C ASP A 139 9.21 -1.46 -6.03
N THR A 140 9.72 -1.34 -4.80
CA THR A 140 9.85 -2.47 -3.86
C THR A 140 8.86 -2.36 -2.70
N MET A 141 8.54 -3.48 -2.05
CA MET A 141 7.71 -3.49 -0.83
C MET A 141 8.20 -2.52 0.24
N GLY A 142 9.51 -2.47 0.48
CA GLY A 142 10.12 -1.56 1.45
C GLY A 142 9.92 -0.08 1.08
N ASP A 143 10.06 0.28 -0.20
CA ASP A 143 9.83 1.64 -0.68
C ASP A 143 8.36 2.03 -0.59
N MET A 144 7.46 1.10 -0.93
CA MET A 144 6.01 1.32 -0.83
C MET A 144 5.60 1.60 0.61
N LEU A 145 6.05 0.75 1.55
CA LEU A 145 5.81 0.96 2.99
C LEU A 145 6.41 2.27 3.48
N SER A 146 7.61 2.62 3.03
CA SER A 146 8.25 3.91 3.35
C SER A 146 7.41 5.10 2.87
N ALA A 147 6.91 5.07 1.64
CA ALA A 147 6.05 6.11 1.08
C ALA A 147 4.71 6.22 1.83
N ILE A 148 4.06 5.08 2.10
CA ILE A 148 2.80 5.04 2.86
C ILE A 148 3.00 5.56 4.27
N HIS A 149 4.04 5.10 4.97
CA HIS A 149 4.32 5.52 6.35
C HIS A 149 4.70 6.99 6.44
N ARG A 150 5.48 7.52 5.48
CA ARG A 150 5.83 8.94 5.41
C ARG A 150 4.58 9.81 5.42
N ASP A 151 3.62 9.51 4.55
CA ASP A 151 2.37 10.26 4.47
C ASP A 151 1.47 10.00 5.69
N PHE A 152 1.44 8.75 6.19
CA PHE A 152 0.67 8.37 7.38
C PHE A 152 1.01 9.20 8.61
N LYS A 153 2.29 9.58 8.80
CA LYS A 153 2.70 10.41 9.93
C LYS A 153 2.05 11.79 9.98
N PHE A 154 1.52 12.28 8.85
CA PHE A 154 0.81 13.56 8.78
C PHE A 154 -0.70 13.42 8.94
N THR A 155 -1.24 12.21 8.91
CA THR A 155 -2.66 11.94 9.14
C THR A 155 -3.04 12.22 10.58
N ARG A 156 -4.17 12.92 10.79
CA ARG A 156 -4.74 13.16 12.13
C ARG A 156 -5.99 12.35 12.44
N THR A 157 -6.71 11.94 11.40
CA THR A 157 -8.05 11.32 11.52
C THR A 157 -8.29 10.34 10.37
N ARG A 158 -9.37 9.57 10.46
CA ARG A 158 -9.85 8.71 9.37
C ARG A 158 -10.77 9.49 8.43
N LEU A 159 -11.01 8.92 7.25
CA LEU A 159 -12.12 9.40 6.42
C LEU A 159 -13.46 9.12 7.14
N SER A 160 -14.36 10.10 7.05
CA SER A 160 -15.75 10.03 7.52
C SER A 160 -16.65 9.33 6.52
#